data_AF-V5I2G4-F1
#
_entry.id   AF-V5I2G4-F1
#
_cell.length_a   1.000
_cell.length_b   1.000
_cell.length_c   1.000
_cell.angle_alpha   90.00
_cell.angle_beta   90.00
_cell.angle_gamma   90.00
#
_symmetry.space_group_name_H-M   'P 1'
#
loop_
_entity.id
_entity.type
_entity.pdbx_description
1 polymer ?
#
loop_
_entity_poly.entity_id
_entity_poly.type
_entity_poly.pdbx_seq_one_letter_code
_entity_poly.pdbx_strand_id
1 'polypeptide(L)'
;MKAIIAVTCIFSAIMLISAITREECEAQRPFSSCAPDVTPKVTYYFNNGTGQCEEDFGCGGGKNDFPSLEECKTKCPYGKYALPA
;
A
#
# COMPACT_ATOMS: atom_id res chain seq x y z
N MET A 1 18.72 6.39 -31.25
CA MET A 1 19.02 7.03 -29.94
C MET A 1 17.87 7.90 -29.41
N LYS A 2 17.23 8.77 -30.21
CA LYS A 2 16.09 9.60 -29.73
C LYS A 2 14.84 8.81 -29.30
N ALA A 3 14.48 7.74 -30.01
CA ALA A 3 13.33 6.90 -29.67
C ALA A 3 13.53 6.09 -28.37
N ILE A 4 14.77 5.71 -28.05
CA ILE A 4 15.11 4.93 -26.85
C ILE A 4 14.94 5.80 -25.59
N ILE A 5 15.35 7.08 -25.66
CA ILE A 5 15.18 8.05 -24.58
C ILE A 5 13.69 8.30 -24.28
N ALA A 6 12.86 8.39 -25.31
CA ALA A 6 11.41 8.56 -25.12
C ALA A 6 10.78 7.35 -24.43
N VAL A 7 11.17 6.13 -24.82
CA VAL A 7 10.66 4.88 -24.23
C VAL A 7 11.08 4.75 -22.77
N THR A 8 12.35 5.02 -22.43
CA THR A 8 12.81 4.96 -21.03
C THR A 8 12.14 6.02 -20.15
N CYS A 9 11.93 7.24 -20.66
CA CYS A 9 11.22 8.28 -19.93
C CYS A 9 9.75 7.91 -19.65
N ILE A 10 9.08 7.23 -20.59
CA ILE A 10 7.70 6.75 -20.39
C ILE A 10 7.65 5.66 -19.31
N PHE A 11 8.58 4.69 -19.34
CA PHE A 11 8.65 3.65 -18.32
C PHE A 11 8.93 4.21 -16.92
N SER A 12 9.84 5.19 -16.80
CA SER A 12 10.14 5.83 -15.51
C SER A 12 8.94 6.60 -14.96
N ALA A 13 8.18 7.30 -15.80
CA ALA A 13 6.98 8.02 -15.37
C ALA A 13 5.87 7.07 -14.87
N ILE A 14 5.70 5.90 -15.53
CA ILE A 14 4.72 4.89 -15.11
C ILE A 14 5.05 4.29 -13.74
N MET A 15 6.34 4.04 -13.47
CA MET A 15 6.78 3.53 -12.17
C MET A 15 6.50 4.52 -11.02
N LEU A 16 6.67 5.82 -11.26
CA LEU A 16 6.38 6.86 -10.28
C LEU A 16 4.88 6.97 -9.97
N ILE A 17 4.01 6.76 -10.96
CA ILE A 17 2.54 6.79 -10.76
C ILE A 17 2.07 5.57 -9.94
N SER A 18 2.83 4.49 -9.92
CA SER A 18 2.50 3.24 -9.22
C SER A 18 2.95 3.21 -7.75
N ALA A 19 3.64 4.26 -7.29
CA ALA A 19 4.06 4.39 -5.90
C ALA A 19 2.86 4.81 -5.02
N ILE A 20 2.67 4.08 -3.92
CA ILE A 20 1.75 4.49 -2.87
C ILE A 20 2.38 5.66 -2.10
N THR A 21 1.60 6.68 -1.79
CA THR A 21 2.09 7.82 -1.01
C THR A 21 2.04 7.53 0.49
N ARG A 22 2.74 8.33 1.28
CA ARG A 22 2.73 8.20 2.74
C ARG A 22 1.34 8.44 3.32
N GLU A 23 0.64 9.44 2.80
CA GLU A 23 -0.71 9.81 3.20
C GLU A 23 -1.69 8.65 2.96
N GLU A 24 -1.47 7.90 1.88
CA GLU A 24 -2.26 6.70 1.58
C GLU A 24 -1.97 5.58 2.57
N CYS A 25 -0.69 5.30 2.88
CA CYS A 25 -0.31 4.34 3.92
C CYS A 25 -0.83 4.70 5.32
N GLU A 26 -0.91 5.98 5.65
CA GLU A 26 -1.34 6.45 6.97
C GLU A 26 -2.86 6.73 7.04
N ALA A 27 -3.59 6.48 5.95
CA ALA A 27 -5.02 6.69 5.87
C ALA A 27 -5.78 5.80 6.88
N GLN A 28 -6.78 6.40 7.54
CA GLN A 28 -7.65 5.67 8.45
C GLN A 28 -8.48 4.62 7.70
N ARG A 29 -8.65 3.47 8.35
CA ARG A 29 -9.59 2.43 7.91
C ARG A 29 -10.93 2.57 8.62
N PRO A 30 -11.99 3.08 7.96
CA PRO A 30 -13.33 2.96 8.51
C PRO A 30 -13.78 1.49 8.38
N PHE A 31 -14.18 0.88 9.50
CA PHE A 31 -14.75 -0.47 9.50
C PHE A 31 -16.05 -0.51 10.31
N SER A 32 -17.11 -1.04 9.70
CA SER A 32 -18.31 -1.44 10.46
C SER A 32 -18.98 -2.72 9.94
N SER A 33 -18.85 -3.06 8.66
CA SER A 33 -19.40 -4.31 8.11
C SER A 33 -19.01 -4.47 6.65
N CYS A 34 -19.01 -5.71 6.17
CA CYS A 34 -18.86 -6.01 4.75
C CYS A 34 -20.20 -5.92 4.02
N ALA A 35 -20.14 -5.49 2.75
CA ALA A 35 -21.32 -5.56 1.88
C ALA A 35 -21.75 -7.03 1.71
N PRO A 36 -23.05 -7.31 1.48
CA PRO A 36 -23.59 -8.67 1.47
C PRO A 36 -22.86 -9.66 0.55
N ASP A 37 -22.34 -9.18 -0.58
CA ASP A 37 -21.66 -9.99 -1.60
C ASP A 37 -20.13 -9.95 -1.50
N VAL A 38 -19.58 -9.44 -0.39
CA VAL A 38 -18.13 -9.35 -0.17
C VAL A 38 -17.71 -10.35 0.90
N THR A 39 -16.99 -11.38 0.48
CA THR A 39 -16.36 -12.35 1.39
C THR A 39 -15.21 -11.69 2.15
N PRO A 40 -15.25 -11.64 3.50
CA PRO A 40 -14.13 -11.18 4.29
C PRO A 40 -12.89 -12.06 4.08
N LYS A 41 -11.72 -11.45 4.11
CA LYS A 41 -10.43 -12.13 3.96
C LYS A 41 -9.42 -11.50 4.92
N VAL A 42 -8.36 -12.25 5.18
CA VAL A 42 -7.19 -11.71 5.89
C VAL A 42 -6.44 -10.78 4.94
N THR A 43 -6.20 -9.55 5.40
CA THR A 43 -5.33 -8.59 4.72
C THR A 43 -4.41 -7.90 5.71
N TYR A 44 -3.50 -7.08 5.18
CA TYR A 44 -2.54 -6.31 5.97
C TYR A 44 -2.66 -4.83 5.61
N TYR A 45 -2.44 -3.96 6.60
CA TYR A 45 -2.45 -2.51 6.41
C TYR A 45 -1.43 -1.85 7.31
N PHE A 46 -0.93 -0.67 6.92
CA PHE A 46 -0.07 0.12 7.77
C PHE A 46 -0.91 0.90 8.78
N ASN A 47 -0.71 0.60 10.07
CA ASN A 47 -1.33 1.33 11.17
C ASN A 47 -0.41 2.48 11.58
N ASN A 48 -0.83 3.71 11.31
CA ASN A 48 -0.08 4.92 11.68
C ASN A 48 0.06 5.10 13.20
N GLY A 49 -0.92 4.63 13.99
CA GLY A 49 -0.90 4.74 15.44
C GLY A 49 0.18 3.85 16.07
N THR A 50 0.46 2.69 15.48
CA THR A 50 1.50 1.76 15.96
C THR A 50 2.78 1.81 15.13
N GLY A 51 2.76 2.48 13.97
CA GLY A 51 3.90 2.62 13.07
C GLY A 51 4.31 1.30 12.40
N GLN A 52 3.36 0.39 12.18
CA GLN A 52 3.64 -0.94 11.64
C GLN A 52 2.49 -1.52 10.81
N CYS A 53 2.82 -2.51 9.98
CA CYS A 53 1.83 -3.31 9.28
C CYS A 53 1.18 -4.31 10.24
N GLU A 54 -0.15 -4.34 10.24
CA GLU A 54 -0.98 -5.18 11.09
C GLU A 54 -1.93 -6.02 10.25
N GLU A 55 -2.29 -7.19 10.78
CA GLU A 55 -3.29 -8.07 10.16
C GLU A 55 -4.70 -7.57 10.47
N ASP A 56 -5.58 -7.70 9.49
CA ASP A 56 -7.00 -7.40 9.62
C ASP A 56 -7.82 -8.52 8.96
N PHE A 57 -8.96 -8.86 9.54
CA PHE A 57 -9.92 -9.79 8.95
C PHE A 57 -11.18 -9.05 8.60
N GLY A 58 -11.36 -8.78 7.32
CA GLY A 58 -12.46 -7.95 6.86
C GLY A 58 -12.54 -7.87 5.34
N CYS A 59 -13.29 -6.88 4.88
CA CYS A 59 -13.48 -6.51 3.48
C CYS A 59 -12.65 -5.28 3.14
N GLY A 60 -11.49 -5.15 3.78
CA GLY A 60 -10.55 -4.06 3.55
C GLY A 60 -10.35 -3.82 2.05
N GLY A 61 -10.10 -2.55 1.72
CA GLY A 61 -9.92 -2.10 0.35
C GLY A 61 -9.28 -0.72 0.33
N GLY A 62 -9.07 -0.18 -0.87
CA GLY A 62 -8.28 1.04 -1.07
C GLY A 62 -6.78 0.74 -1.16
N LYS A 63 -5.95 1.78 -1.09
CA LYS A 63 -4.50 1.65 -1.31
C LYS A 63 -3.73 1.13 -0.10
N ASN A 64 -4.24 1.35 1.12
CA ASN A 64 -3.68 0.80 2.35
C ASN A 64 -4.33 -0.55 2.70
N ASP A 65 -4.34 -1.48 1.75
CA ASP A 65 -4.83 -2.85 1.89
C ASP A 65 -3.98 -3.79 1.04
N PHE A 66 -3.30 -4.73 1.70
CA PHE A 66 -2.30 -5.58 1.08
C PHE A 66 -2.61 -7.06 1.33
N PRO A 67 -2.39 -7.94 0.34
CA PRO A 67 -2.65 -9.38 0.48
C PRO A 67 -1.60 -10.09 1.34
N SER A 68 -0.47 -9.44 1.65
CA SER A 68 0.58 -10.02 2.48
C SER A 68 1.31 -8.96 3.33
N LEU A 69 1.87 -9.41 4.45
CA LEU A 69 2.67 -8.58 5.32
C LEU A 69 3.88 -7.98 4.60
N GLU A 70 4.55 -8.76 3.75
CA GLU A 70 5.73 -8.30 3.00
C GLU A 70 5.40 -7.23 1.96
N GLU A 71 4.24 -7.34 1.31
CA GLU A 71 3.78 -6.30 0.39
C GLU A 71 3.48 -5.00 1.13
N CYS A 72 2.83 -5.07 2.29
CA CYS A 72 2.61 -3.89 3.14
C CYS A 72 3.93 -3.22 3.55
N LYS A 73 4.92 -4.00 4.01
CA LYS A 73 6.25 -3.49 4.39
C LYS A 73 6.96 -2.79 3.23
N THR A 74 6.87 -3.38 2.04
CA THR A 74 7.55 -2.88 0.84
C THR A 74 6.90 -1.61 0.31
N LYS A 75 5.56 -1.54 0.34
CA LYS A 75 4.78 -0.42 -0.17
C LYS A 75 4.67 0.74 0.83
N CYS A 76 4.73 0.45 2.13
CA CYS A 76 4.70 1.42 3.22
C CYS A 76 5.97 1.30 4.10
N PRO A 77 7.16 1.69 3.59
CA PRO A 77 8.44 1.56 4.31
C PRO A 77 8.63 2.68 5.35
N TYR A 78 7.65 2.84 6.24
CA TYR A 78 7.59 3.85 7.29
C TYR A 78 7.60 3.21 8.68
N GLY A 79 7.70 4.03 9.73
CA GLY A 79 7.70 3.56 11.12
C GLY A 79 8.82 2.53 11.35
N LYS A 80 8.47 1.32 11.82
CA LYS A 80 9.46 0.27 12.10
C LYS A 80 10.17 -0.30 10.85
N TYR A 81 9.71 0.05 9.65
CA TYR A 81 10.29 -0.39 8.38
C TYR A 81 11.14 0.70 7.71
N ALA A 82 11.25 1.88 8.32
CA ALA A 82 12.15 2.91 7.83
C ALA A 82 13.59 2.41 7.90
N LEU A 83 14.35 2.60 6.82
CA LEU A 83 15.78 2.29 6.82
C LEU A 83 16.50 3.22 7.82
N PRO A 84 17.49 2.70 8.57
CA PRO A 84 18.32 3.54 9.42
C PRO A 84 19.05 4.57 8.56
N ALA A 85 19.11 5.81 9.06
CA ALA A 85 19.80 6.93 8.42
C ALA A 85 21.32 6.77 8.45
#